data_AF-A0A6N2YFX3-F1
#
_entry.id   AF-A0A6N2YFX3-F1
#
_cell.length_a   1.000
_cell.length_b   1.000
_cell.length_c   1.000
_cell.angle_alpha   90.00
_cell.angle_beta   90.00
_cell.angle_gamma   90.00
#
_symmetry.space_group_name_H-M   'P 1'
#
loop_
_entity.id
_entity.type
_entity.pdbx_description
1 polymer ?
#
loop_
_entity_poly.entity_id
_entity_poly.type
_entity_poly.pdbx_seq_one_letter_code
_entity_poly.pdbx_strand_id
1 'polypeptide(L)'
;MLKTDPDTAFFWSGRTNGIGGADRAAEIAKTKGGVTLESTIFDKNIKMPEWDFNNPDSIKAWEDASAEYAKQVSGEIRAVVGKELREGNIWENVELPRLKQNPNVSKITIIDQETGIEKIIFER
;
A
#
# COMPACT_ATOMS: atom_id res chain seq x y z
N MET A 1 11.61 10.13 -6.19
CA MET A 1 11.64 9.65 -4.79
C MET A 1 10.20 9.56 -4.29
N LEU A 2 9.75 8.39 -3.85
CA LEU A 2 8.38 8.09 -3.40
C LEU A 2 8.17 8.29 -1.89
N LYS A 3 9.18 8.80 -1.17
CA LYS A 3 9.10 9.16 0.25
C LYS A 3 7.89 10.06 0.56
N THR A 4 7.27 9.75 1.70
CA THR A 4 6.17 10.50 2.35
C THR A 4 6.63 11.02 3.70
N ASP A 5 5.80 11.85 4.34
CA ASP A 5 5.99 12.20 5.74
C ASP A 5 5.83 10.96 6.64
N PRO A 6 6.50 10.90 7.81
CA PRO A 6 6.31 9.81 8.76
C PRO A 6 4.83 9.63 9.14
N ASP A 7 4.43 8.39 9.42
CA ASP A 7 3.09 8.04 9.91
C ASP A 7 1.93 8.25 8.91
N THR A 8 2.23 8.68 7.67
CA THR A 8 1.22 9.03 6.65
C THR A 8 1.05 7.99 5.54
N ALA A 9 1.93 6.99 5.45
CA ALA A 9 1.89 6.07 4.32
C ALA A 9 0.80 4.99 4.46
N PHE A 10 0.03 4.83 3.38
CA PHE A 10 -0.99 3.81 3.21
C PHE A 10 -0.65 2.86 2.06
N PHE A 11 -0.89 1.58 2.30
CA PHE A 11 -0.86 0.50 1.32
C PHE A 11 -2.27 -0.06 1.14
N TRP A 12 -2.50 -0.90 0.13
CA TRP A 12 -3.77 -1.58 -0.01
C TRP A 12 -3.68 -2.89 -0.79
N SER A 13 -4.60 -3.80 -0.53
CA SER A 13 -4.75 -5.02 -1.34
C SER A 13 -6.09 -5.69 -1.13
N GLY A 14 -6.56 -6.36 -2.19
CA GLY A 14 -7.73 -7.23 -2.11
C GLY A 14 -9.07 -6.50 -2.01
N ARG A 15 -10.11 -7.31 -1.80
CA ARG A 15 -11.51 -6.90 -1.66
C ARG A 15 -12.18 -7.62 -0.49
N THR A 16 -13.29 -7.08 0.01
CA THR A 16 -14.16 -7.73 1.00
C THR A 16 -15.58 -7.52 0.51
N ASN A 17 -16.30 -8.59 0.14
CA ASN A 17 -17.64 -8.47 -0.42
C ASN A 17 -17.71 -7.53 -1.63
N GLY A 18 -16.67 -7.52 -2.48
CA GLY A 18 -16.54 -6.62 -3.62
C GLY A 18 -16.09 -5.18 -3.31
N ILE A 19 -16.06 -4.77 -2.03
CA ILE A 19 -15.57 -3.45 -1.59
C ILE A 19 -14.05 -3.48 -1.53
N GLY A 20 -13.39 -2.49 -2.14
CA GLY A 20 -11.94 -2.34 -2.11
C GLY A 20 -11.39 -1.66 -3.36
N GLY A 21 -10.08 -1.80 -3.60
CA GLY A 21 -9.39 -1.14 -4.71
C GLY A 21 -8.74 0.19 -4.33
N ALA A 22 -7.97 0.74 -5.27
CA ALA A 22 -7.19 1.96 -5.11
C ALA A 22 -8.03 3.15 -4.62
N ASP A 23 -9.20 3.39 -5.21
CA ASP A 23 -10.05 4.54 -4.87
C ASP A 23 -10.53 4.47 -3.41
N ARG A 24 -10.99 3.30 -2.96
CA ARG A 24 -11.43 3.09 -1.58
C ARG A 24 -10.27 3.25 -0.59
N ALA A 25 -9.09 2.74 -0.95
CA ALA A 25 -7.90 2.90 -0.14
C ALA A 25 -7.47 4.37 -0.03
N ALA A 26 -7.49 5.11 -1.12
CA ALA A 26 -7.17 6.53 -1.16
C ALA A 26 -8.16 7.37 -0.34
N GLU A 27 -9.45 7.05 -0.39
CA GLU A 27 -10.48 7.67 0.44
C GLU A 27 -10.17 7.47 1.94
N ILE A 28 -9.93 6.21 2.35
CA ILE A 28 -9.60 5.88 3.75
C ILE A 28 -8.30 6.57 4.17
N ALA A 29 -7.25 6.52 3.34
CA ALA A 29 -5.98 7.19 3.62
C ALA A 29 -6.19 8.69 3.86
N LYS A 30 -6.93 9.36 2.98
CA LYS A 30 -7.23 10.79 3.10
C LYS A 30 -7.98 11.13 4.39
N THR A 31 -8.96 10.32 4.78
CA THR A 31 -9.70 10.54 6.04
C THR A 31 -8.83 10.41 7.29
N LYS A 32 -7.68 9.75 7.18
CA LYS A 32 -6.69 9.55 8.24
C LYS A 32 -5.43 10.40 8.06
N GLY A 33 -5.45 11.39 7.17
CA GLY A 33 -4.31 12.28 6.91
C GLY A 33 -3.12 11.60 6.23
N GLY A 34 -3.37 10.49 5.53
CA GLY A 34 -2.35 9.72 4.82
C GLY A 34 -2.50 9.73 3.30
N VAL A 35 -1.57 9.04 2.64
CA VAL A 35 -1.44 8.95 1.18
C VAL A 35 -1.12 7.52 0.73
N THR A 36 -1.62 7.13 -0.44
CA THR A 36 -1.27 5.84 -1.07
C THR A 36 -0.10 6.00 -2.05
N LEU A 37 0.39 4.89 -2.59
CA LEU A 37 1.37 4.90 -3.67
C LEU A 37 0.84 5.70 -4.88
N GLU A 38 -0.39 5.45 -5.30
CA GLU A 38 -1.00 6.08 -6.47
C GLU A 38 -1.15 7.59 -6.28
N SER A 39 -1.64 8.04 -5.12
CA SER A 39 -1.73 9.48 -4.84
C SER A 39 -0.35 10.13 -4.80
N THR A 40 0.64 9.44 -4.22
CA THR A 40 2.04 9.91 -4.17
C THR A 40 2.66 10.03 -5.58
N ILE A 41 2.39 9.08 -6.46
CA ILE A 41 2.83 9.07 -7.86
C ILE A 41 2.18 10.21 -8.63
N PHE A 42 0.87 10.40 -8.44
CA PHE A 42 0.10 11.48 -9.04
C PHE A 42 0.64 12.85 -8.62
N ASP A 43 0.81 13.09 -7.33
CA ASP A 43 1.31 14.37 -6.79
C ASP A 43 2.73 14.70 -7.27
N LYS A 44 3.54 13.66 -7.51
CA LYS A 44 4.92 13.80 -8.02
C LYS A 44 5.00 13.81 -9.54
N ASN A 45 3.87 13.75 -10.25
CA ASN A 45 3.78 13.72 -11.71
C ASN A 45 4.64 12.59 -12.34
N ILE A 46 4.71 11.44 -11.66
CA ILE A 46 5.41 10.25 -12.14
C ILE A 46 4.47 9.49 -13.09
N LYS A 47 4.94 9.20 -14.30
CA LYS A 47 4.16 8.42 -15.26
C LYS A 47 4.34 6.93 -15.01
N MET A 48 3.25 6.26 -14.65
CA MET A 48 3.18 4.80 -14.54
C MET A 48 2.38 4.22 -15.71
N PRO A 49 2.72 3.00 -16.16
CA PRO A 49 1.83 2.26 -17.05
C PRO A 49 0.50 1.97 -16.32
N GLU A 50 -0.59 1.85 -17.07
CA GLU A 50 -1.82 1.30 -16.52
C GLU A 50 -1.56 -0.12 -15.99
N TRP A 51 -2.20 -0.46 -14.87
CA TRP A 51 -2.11 -1.80 -14.31
C TRP A 51 -2.75 -2.81 -15.27
N ASP A 52 -1.96 -3.77 -15.74
CA ASP A 52 -2.42 -4.84 -16.64
C ASP A 52 -1.83 -6.19 -16.22
N PHE A 53 -2.70 -7.10 -15.77
CA PHE A 53 -2.33 -8.44 -15.33
C PHE A 53 -1.76 -9.34 -16.44
N ASN A 54 -1.96 -8.98 -17.71
CA ASN A 54 -1.45 -9.73 -18.85
C ASN A 54 -0.15 -9.15 -19.39
N ASN A 55 0.32 -8.04 -18.84
CA ASN A 55 1.54 -7.36 -19.27
C ASN A 55 2.63 -7.43 -18.19
N PRO A 56 3.65 -8.29 -18.35
CA PRO A 56 4.74 -8.42 -17.40
C PRO A 56 5.48 -7.10 -17.11
N ASP A 57 5.59 -6.20 -18.09
CA ASP A 57 6.26 -4.92 -17.90
C ASP A 57 5.43 -3.98 -17.02
N SER A 58 4.10 -4.00 -17.17
CA SER A 58 3.19 -3.27 -16.28
C SER A 58 3.30 -3.78 -14.84
N ILE A 59 3.20 -5.11 -14.66
CA ILE A 59 3.34 -5.74 -13.35
C ILE A 59 4.68 -5.36 -12.71
N LYS A 60 5.77 -5.50 -13.45
CA LYS A 60 7.12 -5.20 -12.97
C LYS A 60 7.28 -3.74 -12.58
N ALA A 61 6.76 -2.79 -13.36
CA ALA A 61 6.83 -1.37 -13.05
C ALA A 61 6.16 -1.06 -11.71
N TRP A 62 4.97 -1.62 -11.48
CA TRP A 62 4.23 -1.45 -10.23
C TRP A 62 4.89 -2.16 -9.05
N GLU A 63 5.44 -3.36 -9.23
CA GLU A 63 6.23 -4.04 -8.20
C GLU A 63 7.48 -3.24 -7.80
N ASP A 64 8.20 -2.68 -8.77
CA ASP A 64 9.39 -1.85 -8.52
C ASP A 64 9.01 -0.55 -7.78
N ALA A 65 7.91 0.09 -8.17
CA ALA A 65 7.39 1.28 -7.49
C ALA A 65 6.94 0.98 -6.05
N SER A 66 6.18 -0.09 -5.83
CA SER A 66 5.75 -0.57 -4.51
C SER A 66 6.95 -0.94 -3.62
N ALA A 67 7.95 -1.63 -4.19
CA ALA A 67 9.18 -1.98 -3.49
C ALA A 67 9.95 -0.73 -3.02
N GLU A 68 10.02 0.29 -3.87
CA GLU A 68 10.72 1.53 -3.56
C GLU A 68 9.95 2.39 -2.56
N TYR A 69 8.62 2.41 -2.65
CA TYR A 69 7.75 3.04 -1.66
C TYR A 69 7.94 2.42 -0.27
N ALA A 70 7.86 1.09 -0.18
CA ALA A 70 8.06 0.35 1.08
C ALA A 70 9.42 0.61 1.76
N LYS A 71 10.47 0.88 0.99
CA LYS A 71 11.80 1.23 1.51
C LYS A 71 11.89 2.66 2.04
N GLN A 72 11.10 3.58 1.49
CA GLN A 72 11.24 5.02 1.74
C GLN A 72 10.28 5.56 2.82
N VAL A 73 9.23 4.81 3.15
CA VAL A 73 8.28 5.16 4.22
C VAL A 73 8.89 4.95 5.61
N SER A 74 8.31 5.60 6.62
CA SER A 74 8.79 5.57 8.00
C SER A 74 7.67 5.78 9.00
N GLY A 75 7.89 5.37 10.25
CA GLY A 75 6.93 5.46 11.35
C GLY A 75 5.91 4.31 11.31
N GLU A 76 4.69 4.62 11.73
CA GLU A 76 3.54 3.75 11.59
C GLU A 76 3.01 3.79 10.16
N ILE A 77 2.82 2.61 9.59
CA ILE A 77 2.20 2.44 8.27
C ILE A 77 0.88 1.73 8.41
N ARG A 78 -0.06 2.11 7.55
CA ARG A 78 -1.39 1.52 7.50
C ARG A 78 -1.58 0.81 6.16
N ALA A 79 -2.32 -0.27 6.16
CA ALA A 79 -2.65 -1.00 4.93
C ALA A 79 -4.14 -1.34 4.90
N VAL A 80 -4.84 -0.92 3.85
CA VAL A 80 -6.25 -1.24 3.64
C VAL A 80 -6.32 -2.60 2.97
N VAL A 81 -6.57 -3.66 3.75
CA VAL A 81 -6.44 -5.05 3.29
C VAL A 81 -7.78 -5.77 3.37
N GLY A 82 -8.21 -6.32 2.23
CA GLY A 82 -9.40 -7.14 2.12
C GLY A 82 -9.21 -8.58 2.56
N LYS A 83 -10.34 -9.28 2.76
CA LYS A 83 -10.35 -10.71 3.05
C LYS A 83 -10.08 -11.57 1.81
N GLU A 84 -10.37 -11.04 0.63
CA GLU A 84 -10.17 -11.69 -0.66
C GLU A 84 -8.89 -11.13 -1.31
N LEU A 85 -7.79 -11.85 -1.15
CA LEU A 85 -6.51 -11.54 -1.77
C LEU A 85 -6.26 -12.48 -2.96
N ARG A 86 -5.73 -11.91 -4.04
CA ARG A 86 -5.24 -12.70 -5.18
C ARG A 86 -3.93 -13.39 -4.80
N GLU A 87 -3.75 -14.63 -5.23
CA GLU A 87 -2.45 -15.30 -5.13
C GLU A 87 -1.35 -14.46 -5.82
N GLY A 88 -0.18 -14.36 -5.19
CA GLY A 88 0.91 -13.54 -5.71
C GLY A 88 0.64 -12.02 -5.66
N ASN A 89 -0.25 -11.53 -4.79
CA ASN A 89 -0.48 -10.09 -4.66
C ASN A 89 0.79 -9.35 -4.19
N ILE A 90 0.92 -8.09 -4.63
CA ILE A 90 2.08 -7.24 -4.33
C ILE A 90 2.23 -6.99 -2.83
N TRP A 91 1.13 -6.86 -2.09
CA TRP A 91 1.15 -6.61 -0.66
C TRP A 91 1.89 -7.70 0.11
N GLU A 92 1.49 -8.96 -0.03
CA GLU A 92 2.09 -10.07 0.71
C GLU A 92 3.50 -10.43 0.21
N ASN A 93 3.76 -10.28 -1.09
CA ASN A 93 4.97 -10.79 -1.74
C ASN A 93 6.08 -9.75 -1.90
N VAL A 94 5.73 -8.46 -1.97
CA VAL A 94 6.67 -7.38 -2.25
C VAL A 94 6.74 -6.41 -1.08
N GLU A 95 5.60 -5.84 -0.69
CA GLU A 95 5.54 -4.70 0.23
C GLU A 95 5.75 -5.15 1.68
N LEU A 96 4.92 -6.05 2.20
CA LEU A 96 4.94 -6.48 3.59
C LEU A 96 6.32 -7.02 4.05
N PRO A 97 7.02 -7.87 3.28
CA PRO A 97 8.37 -8.30 3.65
C PRO A 97 9.37 -7.14 3.74
N ARG A 98 9.30 -6.18 2.82
CA ARG A 98 10.19 -4.99 2.81
C ARG A 98 9.87 -4.04 3.95
N LEU A 99 8.59 -3.84 4.26
CA LEU A 99 8.14 -3.03 5.39
C LEU A 99 8.65 -3.60 6.73
N LYS A 100 8.58 -4.92 6.92
CA LYS A 100 9.14 -5.59 8.10
C LYS A 100 10.67 -5.51 8.19
N GLN A 101 11.36 -5.39 7.06
CA GLN A 101 12.82 -5.23 6.99
C GLN A 101 13.27 -3.76 7.09
N ASN A 102 12.39 -2.80 6.79
CA ASN A 102 12.69 -1.38 6.86
C ASN A 102 12.90 -0.98 8.34
N PRO A 103 14.09 -0.50 8.74
CA PRO A 103 14.36 -0.13 10.13
C PRO A 103 13.63 1.15 10.56
N ASN A 104 13.15 1.96 9.61
CA ASN A 104 12.42 3.18 9.90
C ASN A 104 10.93 2.93 10.12
N VAL A 105 10.42 1.72 9.85
CA VAL A 105 9.05 1.31 10.14
C VAL A 105 8.99 0.80 11.58
N SER A 106 8.17 1.45 12.40
CA SER A 106 7.95 1.08 13.80
C SER A 106 6.75 0.15 13.99
N LYS A 107 5.70 0.30 13.16
CA LYS A 107 4.43 -0.43 13.32
C LYS A 107 3.70 -0.58 11.99
N ILE A 108 3.03 -1.71 11.78
CA ILE A 108 2.15 -1.96 10.63
C ILE A 108 0.76 -2.32 11.13
N THR A 109 -0.23 -1.51 10.73
CA THR A 109 -1.64 -1.70 11.06
C THR A 109 -2.42 -2.00 9.79
N ILE A 110 -3.14 -3.11 9.74
CA ILE A 110 -4.11 -3.38 8.67
C ILE A 110 -5.47 -2.81 9.04
N ILE A 111 -6.21 -2.33 8.04
CA ILE A 111 -7.55 -1.77 8.16
C ILE A 111 -8.45 -2.59 7.23
N ASP A 112 -9.50 -3.20 7.78
CA ASP A 112 -10.52 -3.83 6.97
C ASP A 112 -11.34 -2.76 6.23
N GLN A 113 -11.40 -2.85 4.91
CA GLN A 113 -11.95 -1.78 4.05
C GLN A 113 -13.48 -1.62 4.10
N GLU A 114 -14.18 -2.64 4.61
CA GLU A 114 -15.63 -2.65 4.78
C GLU A 114 -16.00 -2.08 6.16
N THR A 115 -15.36 -2.59 7.21
CA THR A 115 -15.71 -2.30 8.61
C THR A 115 -14.89 -1.17 9.23
N GLY A 116 -13.73 -0.85 8.66
CA GLY A 116 -12.75 0.08 9.22
C GLY A 116 -12.01 -0.46 10.45
N ILE A 117 -12.19 -1.73 10.80
CA ILE A 117 -11.52 -2.35 11.95
C ILE A 117 -10.02 -2.39 11.70
N GLU A 118 -9.26 -1.89 12.68
CA GLU A 118 -7.81 -1.86 12.64
C GLU A 118 -7.21 -3.03 13.43
N LYS A 119 -6.13 -3.60 12.91
CA LYS A 119 -5.37 -4.67 13.56
C LYS A 119 -3.87 -4.46 13.34
N ILE A 120 -3.12 -4.42 14.43
CA ILE A 120 -1.65 -4.40 14.37
C ILE A 120 -1.16 -5.79 13.95
N ILE A 121 -0.32 -5.84 12.92
CA ILE A 121 0.30 -7.08 12.41
C ILE A 121 1.82 -7.11 12.56
N PHE A 122 2.41 -6.00 12.98
CA PHE A 122 3.84 -5.85 13.26
C PHE A 122 4.08 -4.62 14.14
N GLU A 123 4.99 -4.74 15.10
CA GLU A 123 5.49 -3.64 15.95
C GLU A 123 6.92 -3.98 16.40
N ARG A 124 7.77 -2.96 16.59
CA ARG A 124 9.16 -3.10 17.06
C ARG A 124 9.34 -2.67 18.51
#